data_AF-A0A848X3I7-F1
#
_entry.id   AF-A0A848X3I7-F1
#
_cell.length_a   1.000
_cell.length_b   1.000
_cell.length_c   1.000
_cell.angle_alpha   90.00
_cell.angle_beta   90.00
_cell.angle_gamma   90.00
#
_symmetry.space_group_name_H-M   'P 1'
#
loop_
_entity.id
_entity.type
_entity.pdbx_description
1 polymer ?
#
loop_
_entity_poly.entity_id
_entity_poly.type
_entity_poly.pdbx_seq_one_letter_code
_entity_poly.pdbx_strand_id
1 'polypeptide(L)'
;MPDPLAEVPQAPSPEPAPTVAGNPYLRALVVVGLLYLFLVGVNGLGAGFRALGEDALDAFFAATENPFIGLMVGILATTLVQSSSVTTSMIVGLVAAPLNPIPVANAVPMIMGANIGTTVTNTLASMAHIGRKEEFRRAFSVATVHDFFNYMAVLILLPLEIFTGYLQKSATALSDVLSGFGGAEYESPIKVAIKAGGVPIEVALEALLPSERAVAVGLIIVSAAMIFVTLVSIVRVMRASMQKRMEVLVSRALARNAWIAIAVGIIATVMVQSSSITTSLMVPLAGAGVLTLSQAFPVTLGANLGTTVTALLAALAATDQNAQAGLTIALVHLLFNLSGTVLIYPFEPIRRIPMFLARTLADVAVRSKVLAIAYVMGLFYAVPIVFAMLTQ
;
A
#
# COMPACT_ATOMS: atom_id res chain seq x y z
N MET A 1 36.51 -50.02 1.37
CA MET A 1 35.23 -49.32 1.12
C MET A 1 35.33 -47.94 1.74
N PRO A 2 35.11 -46.84 1.00
CA PRO A 2 35.11 -45.50 1.58
C PRO A 2 33.84 -45.25 2.39
N ASP A 3 33.98 -44.45 3.45
CA ASP A 3 32.96 -44.08 4.43
C ASP A 3 31.73 -43.39 3.79
N PRO A 4 30.48 -43.84 4.05
CA PRO A 4 29.27 -43.19 3.54
C PRO A 4 28.95 -41.83 4.16
N LEU A 5 29.75 -41.35 5.13
CA LEU A 5 29.52 -40.09 5.85
C LEU A 5 30.59 -39.03 5.56
N ALA A 6 31.18 -39.03 4.36
CA ALA A 6 32.00 -37.90 3.91
C ALA A 6 31.15 -36.60 3.97
N GLU A 7 31.56 -35.70 4.86
CA GLU A 7 30.89 -34.45 5.18
C GLU A 7 30.51 -33.67 3.92
N VAL A 8 29.20 -33.43 3.76
CA VAL A 8 28.70 -32.44 2.81
C VAL A 8 29.25 -31.08 3.24
N PRO A 9 29.98 -30.34 2.37
CA PRO A 9 30.47 -29.01 2.71
C PRO A 9 29.29 -28.12 3.14
N GLN A 10 29.32 -27.62 4.37
CA GLN A 10 28.35 -26.63 4.82
C GLN A 10 28.46 -25.39 3.93
N ALA A 11 27.34 -24.96 3.35
CA ALA A 11 27.28 -23.70 2.63
C ALA A 11 27.72 -22.57 3.59
N PRO A 12 28.54 -21.60 3.14
CA PRO A 12 28.97 -20.50 3.98
C PRO A 12 27.74 -19.78 4.55
N SER A 13 27.77 -19.54 5.86
CA SER A 13 26.75 -18.75 6.54
C SER A 13 26.67 -17.37 5.87
N PRO A 14 25.47 -16.87 5.52
CA PRO A 14 25.35 -15.56 4.89
C PRO A 14 26.00 -14.49 5.78
N GLU A 15 26.81 -13.63 5.18
CA GLU A 15 27.43 -12.49 5.86
C GLU A 15 26.37 -11.67 6.61
N PRO A 16 26.63 -11.24 7.85
CA PRO A 16 25.70 -10.41 8.59
C PRO A 16 25.54 -9.07 7.86
N ALA A 17 24.32 -8.78 7.42
CA ALA A 17 23.97 -7.50 6.81
C ALA A 17 24.27 -6.32 7.78
N PRO A 18 24.69 -5.15 7.26
CA PRO A 18 25.11 -4.01 8.08
C PRO A 18 24.00 -3.52 9.04
N THR A 19 24.47 -3.03 10.18
CA THR A 19 23.89 -3.14 11.53
C THR A 19 22.93 -2.03 11.94
N VAL A 20 22.03 -1.58 11.06
CA VAL A 20 20.86 -0.79 11.48
C VAL A 20 19.77 -1.69 12.10
N ALA A 21 19.80 -2.99 11.78
CA ALA A 21 18.77 -3.97 12.16
C ALA A 21 18.71 -4.29 13.68
N GLY A 22 19.73 -3.94 14.47
CA GLY A 22 19.84 -4.36 15.88
C GLY A 22 19.10 -3.48 16.88
N ASN A 23 19.25 -2.16 16.81
CA ASN A 23 18.80 -1.24 17.87
C ASN A 23 17.41 -0.61 17.57
N PRO A 24 16.38 -0.85 18.41
CA PRO A 24 15.03 -0.32 18.16
C PRO A 24 14.95 1.21 18.22
N TYR A 25 15.77 1.87 19.05
CA TYR A 25 15.78 3.33 19.17
C TYR A 25 16.41 3.99 17.95
N LEU A 26 17.53 3.44 17.45
CA LEU A 26 18.16 3.91 16.23
C LEU A 26 17.21 3.75 15.02
N ARG A 27 16.45 2.65 14.98
CA ARG A 27 15.46 2.42 13.94
C ARG A 27 14.30 3.41 14.02
N ALA A 28 13.79 3.69 15.21
CA ALA A 28 12.77 4.73 15.40
C ALA A 28 13.28 6.10 14.94
N LEU A 29 14.52 6.47 15.29
CA LEU A 29 15.15 7.71 14.83
C LEU A 29 15.26 7.77 13.30
N VAL A 30 15.72 6.69 12.66
CA VAL A 30 15.83 6.60 11.20
C VAL A 30 14.45 6.74 10.55
N VAL A 31 13.42 6.09 11.09
CA VAL A 31 12.05 6.23 10.58
C VAL A 31 11.55 7.67 10.72
N VAL A 32 11.78 8.33 11.85
CA VAL A 32 11.42 9.75 12.04
C VAL A 32 12.14 10.64 11.02
N GLY A 33 13.44 10.41 10.78
CA GLY A 33 14.19 11.16 9.77
C GLY A 33 13.68 10.93 8.34
N LEU A 34 13.31 9.68 8.00
CA LEU A 34 12.72 9.36 6.70
C LEU A 34 11.31 9.95 6.54
N LEU A 35 10.52 10.00 7.62
CA LEU A 35 9.22 10.67 7.64
C LEU A 35 9.37 12.19 7.42
N TYR A 36 10.38 12.81 8.03
CA TYR A 36 10.69 14.21 7.77
C TYR A 36 11.02 14.45 6.29
N LEU A 37 11.92 13.67 5.69
CA LEU A 37 12.26 13.79 4.26
C LEU A 37 11.06 13.52 3.35
N PHE A 38 10.19 12.57 3.71
CA PHE A 38 8.93 12.33 3.03
C PHE A 38 8.05 13.59 3.01
N LEU A 39 7.88 14.25 4.16
CA LEU A 39 7.09 15.49 4.27
C LEU A 39 7.71 16.65 3.49
N VAL A 40 9.04 16.77 3.46
CA VAL A 40 9.75 17.73 2.58
C VAL A 40 9.39 17.47 1.12
N GLY A 41 9.32 16.19 0.71
CA GLY A 41 8.95 15.81 -0.65
C GLY A 41 7.51 16.13 -0.98
N VAL A 42 6.57 15.88 -0.08
CA VAL A 42 5.15 16.26 -0.28
C VAL A 42 5.02 17.78 -0.47
N ASN A 43 5.73 18.57 0.35
CA ASN A 43 5.71 20.03 0.21
C ASN A 43 6.34 20.50 -1.11
N GLY A 44 7.50 19.95 -1.49
CA GLY A 44 8.16 20.27 -2.75
C GLY A 44 7.31 19.91 -3.98
N LEU A 45 6.61 18.78 -3.94
CA LEU A 45 5.70 18.36 -5.01
C LEU A 45 4.57 19.38 -5.20
N GLY A 46 3.99 19.88 -4.10
CA GLY A 46 3.00 20.96 -4.13
C GLY A 46 3.56 22.28 -4.68
N ALA A 47 4.81 22.62 -4.37
CA ALA A 47 5.50 23.79 -4.93
C ALA A 47 5.80 23.65 -6.42
N GLY A 48 6.19 22.45 -6.88
CA GLY A 48 6.45 22.18 -8.30
C GLY A 48 5.19 22.31 -9.16
N PHE A 49 4.05 21.81 -8.67
CA PHE A 49 2.77 22.02 -9.35
C PHE A 49 2.33 23.49 -9.40
N ARG A 50 2.58 24.28 -8.34
CA ARG A 50 2.33 25.74 -8.36
C ARG A 50 3.08 26.43 -9.50
N ALA A 51 4.35 26.10 -9.65
CA ALA A 51 5.23 26.74 -10.63
C ALA A 51 4.93 26.33 -12.09
N LEU A 52 4.17 25.25 -12.31
CA LEU A 52 3.75 24.79 -13.64
C LEU A 52 2.50 25.51 -14.18
N GLY A 53 1.74 26.20 -13.31
CA GLY A 53 0.52 26.94 -13.66
C GLY A 53 -0.77 26.14 -13.49
N GLU A 54 -1.90 26.86 -13.42
CA GLU A 54 -3.25 26.28 -13.21
C GLU A 54 -3.64 25.30 -14.34
N ASP A 55 -3.24 25.57 -15.59
CA ASP A 55 -3.55 24.70 -16.75
C ASP A 55 -3.04 23.25 -16.61
N ALA A 56 -1.87 23.05 -15.99
CA ALA A 56 -1.28 21.72 -15.81
C ALA A 56 -1.95 20.94 -14.66
N LEU A 57 -2.35 21.66 -13.61
CA LEU A 57 -3.17 21.12 -12.53
C LEU A 57 -4.56 20.74 -13.04
N ASP A 58 -5.18 21.60 -13.85
CA ASP A 58 -6.48 21.37 -14.47
C ASP A 58 -6.46 20.18 -15.43
N ALA A 59 -5.40 20.01 -16.23
CA ALA A 59 -5.22 18.83 -17.08
C ALA A 59 -5.09 17.53 -16.25
N PHE A 60 -4.37 17.58 -15.12
CA PHE A 60 -4.25 16.43 -14.21
C PHE A 60 -5.57 16.12 -13.49
N PHE A 61 -6.32 17.15 -13.09
CA PHE A 61 -7.66 17.03 -12.52
C PHE A 61 -8.62 16.40 -13.52
N ALA A 62 -8.70 16.94 -14.74
CA ALA A 62 -9.56 16.44 -15.80
C ALA A 62 -9.27 14.97 -16.14
N ALA A 63 -7.99 14.58 -16.19
CA ALA A 63 -7.61 13.20 -16.41
C ALA A 63 -8.07 12.24 -15.30
N THR A 64 -8.26 12.73 -14.07
CA THR A 64 -8.66 11.92 -12.91
C THR A 64 -10.14 12.08 -12.51
N GLU A 65 -10.91 12.91 -13.23
CA GLU A 65 -12.36 13.04 -13.03
C GLU A 65 -13.11 11.74 -13.31
N ASN A 66 -12.61 10.95 -14.28
CA ASN A 66 -13.17 9.63 -14.53
C ASN A 66 -12.73 8.67 -13.40
N PRO A 67 -13.67 8.13 -12.58
CA PRO A 67 -13.32 7.30 -11.45
C PRO A 67 -12.62 5.99 -11.85
N PHE A 68 -12.84 5.50 -13.06
CA PHE A 68 -12.12 4.33 -13.58
C PHE A 68 -10.65 4.66 -13.87
N ILE A 69 -10.34 5.86 -14.37
CA ILE A 69 -8.95 6.30 -14.54
C ILE A 69 -8.27 6.43 -13.19
N GLY A 70 -8.94 7.06 -12.20
CA GLY A 70 -8.43 7.12 -10.82
C GLY A 70 -8.13 5.73 -10.25
N LEU A 71 -9.03 4.76 -10.44
CA LEU A 71 -8.81 3.37 -10.06
C LEU A 71 -7.55 2.78 -10.72
N MET A 72 -7.39 2.96 -12.04
CA MET A 72 -6.24 2.41 -12.77
C MET A 72 -4.92 3.05 -12.32
N VAL A 73 -4.91 4.37 -12.09
CA VAL A 73 -3.75 5.09 -11.55
C VAL A 73 -3.36 4.53 -10.19
N GLY A 74 -4.33 4.27 -9.31
CA GLY A 74 -4.09 3.63 -8.01
C GLY A 74 -3.45 2.24 -8.13
N ILE A 75 -3.98 1.38 -9.02
CA ILE A 75 -3.44 0.03 -9.27
C ILE A 75 -2.00 0.14 -9.75
N LEU A 76 -1.76 0.92 -10.82
CA LEU A 76 -0.44 1.07 -11.43
C LEU A 76 0.56 1.68 -10.45
N ALA A 77 0.18 2.74 -9.74
CA ALA A 77 1.06 3.37 -8.75
C ALA A 77 1.49 2.37 -7.69
N THR A 78 0.56 1.61 -7.10
CA THR A 78 0.94 0.60 -6.09
C THR A 78 1.70 -0.57 -6.69
N THR A 79 1.36 -1.03 -7.89
CA THR A 79 2.06 -2.14 -8.53
C THR A 79 3.49 -1.74 -8.94
N LEU A 80 3.73 -0.50 -9.36
CA LEU A 80 5.10 -0.03 -9.66
C LEU A 80 5.91 0.17 -8.37
N VAL A 81 5.28 0.73 -7.34
CA VAL A 81 5.90 0.99 -6.04
C VAL A 81 6.07 -0.28 -5.21
N GLN A 82 5.25 -1.31 -5.46
CA GLN A 82 5.15 -2.54 -4.68
C GLN A 82 4.80 -2.31 -3.20
N SER A 83 4.18 -1.18 -2.86
CA SER A 83 3.75 -0.87 -1.50
C SER A 83 2.56 0.08 -1.47
N SER A 84 1.41 -0.42 -1.00
CA SER A 84 0.20 0.40 -0.89
C SER A 84 0.25 1.40 0.25
N SER A 85 0.94 1.12 1.36
CA SER A 85 1.14 2.12 2.42
C SER A 85 1.86 3.36 1.87
N VAL A 86 2.80 3.15 0.96
CA VAL A 86 3.56 4.22 0.29
C VAL A 86 2.65 4.98 -0.67
N THR A 87 1.94 4.28 -1.55
CA THR A 87 1.02 4.91 -2.51
C THR A 87 -0.12 5.65 -1.81
N THR A 88 -0.76 5.05 -0.81
CA THR A 88 -1.91 5.66 -0.10
C THR A 88 -1.49 6.85 0.75
N SER A 89 -0.35 6.79 1.44
CA SER A 89 0.21 7.95 2.15
C SER A 89 0.61 9.08 1.19
N MET A 90 1.11 8.76 -0.01
CA MET A 90 1.37 9.75 -1.05
C MET A 90 0.06 10.40 -1.55
N ILE A 91 -0.99 9.62 -1.80
CA ILE A 91 -2.32 10.15 -2.18
C ILE A 91 -2.88 11.06 -1.08
N VAL A 92 -2.80 10.63 0.19
CA VAL A 92 -3.20 11.44 1.36
C VAL A 92 -2.40 12.74 1.41
N GLY A 93 -1.08 12.68 1.25
CA GLY A 93 -0.21 13.85 1.26
C GLY A 93 -0.51 14.82 0.10
N LEU A 94 -0.82 14.28 -1.08
CA LEU A 94 -1.23 15.08 -2.24
C LEU A 94 -2.55 15.79 -2.00
N VAL A 95 -3.55 15.12 -1.45
CA VAL A 95 -4.84 15.74 -1.11
C VAL A 95 -4.69 16.78 0.01
N ALA A 96 -3.81 16.52 0.98
CA ALA A 96 -3.55 17.41 2.09
C ALA A 96 -2.68 18.63 1.74
N ALA A 97 -1.99 18.61 0.59
CA ALA A 97 -1.10 19.68 0.18
C ALA A 97 -1.89 20.99 -0.05
N PRO A 98 -1.29 22.18 0.15
CA PRO A 98 -2.08 23.41 0.24
C PRO A 98 -2.78 23.85 -1.07
N LEU A 99 -2.41 23.31 -2.23
CA LEU A 99 -3.16 23.51 -3.48
C LEU A 99 -4.19 22.43 -3.81
N ASN A 100 -4.28 21.37 -3.00
CA ASN A 100 -5.16 20.24 -3.27
C ASN A 100 -5.00 19.68 -4.72
N PRO A 101 -3.78 19.29 -5.13
CA PRO A 101 -3.50 18.73 -6.47
C PRO A 101 -4.27 17.45 -6.80
N ILE A 102 -5.03 16.88 -5.86
CA ILE A 102 -6.02 15.83 -6.12
C ILE A 102 -7.26 16.06 -5.26
N PRO A 103 -8.44 16.38 -5.84
CA PRO A 103 -9.67 16.49 -5.06
C PRO A 103 -10.00 15.16 -4.38
N VAL A 104 -10.68 15.24 -3.22
CA VAL A 104 -11.10 14.04 -2.45
C VAL A 104 -11.85 13.05 -3.34
N ALA A 105 -12.75 13.53 -4.20
CA ALA A 105 -13.53 12.70 -5.10
C ALA A 105 -12.65 11.88 -6.07
N ASN A 106 -11.59 12.49 -6.61
CA ASN A 106 -10.66 11.85 -7.55
C ASN A 106 -9.72 10.87 -6.82
N ALA A 107 -9.37 11.19 -5.56
CA ALA A 107 -8.52 10.35 -4.73
C ALA A 107 -9.22 9.07 -4.23
N VAL A 108 -10.55 9.06 -4.08
CA VAL A 108 -11.29 7.89 -3.57
C VAL A 108 -11.08 6.64 -4.46
N PRO A 109 -11.29 6.68 -5.79
CA PRO A 109 -10.96 5.55 -6.66
C PRO A 109 -9.48 5.19 -6.68
N MET A 110 -8.57 6.17 -6.54
CA MET A 110 -7.13 5.90 -6.45
C MET A 110 -6.78 5.07 -5.20
N ILE A 111 -7.41 5.34 -4.06
CA ILE A 111 -7.25 4.52 -2.85
C ILE A 111 -7.77 3.10 -3.07
N MET A 112 -8.92 2.93 -3.72
CA MET A 112 -9.44 1.61 -4.08
C MET A 112 -8.45 0.85 -4.98
N GLY A 113 -7.86 1.53 -5.96
CA GLY A 113 -6.89 0.97 -6.87
C GLY A 113 -5.60 0.57 -6.16
N ALA A 114 -5.13 1.40 -5.24
CA ALA A 114 -3.96 1.11 -4.41
C ALA A 114 -4.15 -0.14 -3.56
N ASN A 115 -5.37 -0.42 -3.09
CA ASN A 115 -5.70 -1.65 -2.37
C ASN A 115 -5.63 -2.90 -3.27
N ILE A 116 -6.15 -2.80 -4.50
CA ILE A 116 -5.97 -3.87 -5.50
C ILE A 116 -4.48 -4.09 -5.76
N GLY A 117 -3.71 -3.02 -6.00
CA GLY A 117 -2.29 -3.12 -6.34
C GLY A 117 -1.44 -3.76 -5.24
N THR A 118 -1.84 -3.72 -3.95
CA THR A 118 -1.12 -4.33 -2.83
C THR A 118 -0.80 -5.81 -3.04
N THR A 119 -1.67 -6.52 -3.76
CA THR A 119 -1.68 -7.97 -3.75
C THR A 119 -0.66 -8.58 -4.71
N VAL A 120 -0.15 -7.79 -5.66
CA VAL A 120 0.89 -8.21 -6.62
C VAL A 120 2.13 -8.77 -5.93
N THR A 121 2.52 -8.23 -4.77
CA THR A 121 3.71 -8.68 -4.04
C THR A 121 3.59 -10.13 -3.58
N ASN A 122 2.40 -10.52 -3.08
CA ASN A 122 2.14 -11.88 -2.61
C ASN A 122 2.09 -12.84 -3.79
N THR A 123 1.45 -12.41 -4.88
CA THR A 123 1.33 -13.23 -6.09
C THR A 123 2.70 -13.49 -6.70
N LEU A 124 3.57 -12.48 -6.79
CA LEU A 124 4.97 -12.65 -7.18
C LEU A 124 5.75 -13.55 -6.22
N ALA A 125 5.58 -13.37 -4.90
CA ALA A 125 6.24 -14.23 -3.92
C ALA A 125 5.85 -15.71 -4.07
N SER A 126 4.59 -15.99 -4.41
CA SER A 126 4.12 -17.36 -4.62
C SER A 126 4.74 -18.05 -5.84
N MET A 127 5.20 -17.27 -6.83
CA MET A 127 5.91 -17.79 -8.02
C MET A 127 7.23 -18.47 -7.66
N ALA A 128 7.83 -18.17 -6.50
CA ALA A 128 9.01 -18.88 -6.02
C ALA A 128 8.74 -20.39 -5.81
N HIS A 129 7.49 -20.79 -5.61
CA HIS A 129 7.10 -22.19 -5.42
C HIS A 129 6.75 -22.92 -6.73
N ILE A 130 6.80 -22.24 -7.88
CA ILE A 130 6.30 -22.75 -9.18
C ILE A 130 6.96 -24.04 -9.67
N GLY A 131 8.12 -24.41 -9.10
CA GLY A 131 8.79 -25.68 -9.38
C GLY A 131 8.08 -26.90 -8.82
N ARG A 132 7.21 -26.74 -7.80
CA ARG A 132 6.61 -27.86 -7.04
C ARG A 132 5.09 -27.69 -7.02
N LYS A 133 4.39 -28.53 -7.78
CA LYS A 133 2.95 -28.37 -8.09
C LYS A 133 2.08 -28.15 -6.85
N GLU A 134 2.17 -29.01 -5.84
CA GLU A 134 1.33 -28.90 -4.64
C GLU A 134 1.72 -27.72 -3.74
N GLU A 135 3.01 -27.39 -3.64
CA GLU A 135 3.45 -26.20 -2.89
C GLU A 135 2.95 -24.93 -3.59
N PHE A 136 3.14 -24.84 -4.91
CA PHE A 136 2.67 -23.73 -5.72
C PHE A 136 1.15 -23.55 -5.61
N ARG A 137 0.39 -24.64 -5.73
CA ARG A 137 -1.08 -24.62 -5.62
C ARG A 137 -1.55 -23.96 -4.32
N ARG A 138 -0.99 -24.40 -3.18
CA ARG A 138 -1.33 -23.84 -1.86
C ARG A 138 -0.86 -22.38 -1.73
N ALA A 139 0.40 -22.11 -2.05
CA ALA A 139 1.00 -20.78 -1.96
C ALA A 139 0.26 -19.75 -2.83
N PHE A 140 -0.04 -20.11 -4.07
CA PHE A 140 -0.72 -19.26 -5.05
C PHE A 140 -2.18 -19.00 -4.65
N SER A 141 -2.89 -20.00 -4.11
CA SER A 141 -4.26 -19.79 -3.59
C SER A 141 -4.29 -18.81 -2.41
N VAL A 142 -3.31 -18.87 -1.51
CA VAL A 142 -3.21 -17.94 -0.37
C VAL A 142 -2.79 -16.55 -0.83
N ALA A 143 -1.95 -16.44 -1.85
CA ALA A 143 -1.58 -15.15 -2.42
C ALA A 143 -2.78 -14.45 -3.08
N THR A 144 -3.52 -15.18 -3.92
CA THR A 144 -4.55 -14.59 -4.80
C THR A 144 -5.92 -14.41 -4.15
N VAL A 145 -6.18 -15.01 -2.98
CA VAL A 145 -7.45 -14.75 -2.25
C VAL A 145 -7.61 -13.28 -1.86
N HIS A 146 -6.49 -12.58 -1.64
CA HIS A 146 -6.52 -11.14 -1.41
C HIS A 146 -6.91 -10.38 -2.68
N ASP A 147 -6.43 -10.80 -3.86
CA ASP A 147 -6.82 -10.24 -5.15
C ASP A 147 -8.35 -10.28 -5.28
N PHE A 148 -8.93 -11.48 -5.17
CA PHE A 148 -10.36 -11.66 -5.36
C PHE A 148 -11.20 -10.92 -4.32
N PHE A 149 -10.73 -10.84 -3.07
CA PHE A 149 -11.39 -10.01 -2.07
C PHE A 149 -11.40 -8.53 -2.46
N ASN A 150 -10.25 -7.96 -2.84
CA ASN A 150 -10.16 -6.54 -3.18
C ASN A 150 -10.94 -6.21 -4.45
N TYR A 151 -10.86 -7.04 -5.49
CA TYR A 151 -11.65 -6.86 -6.70
C TYR A 151 -13.15 -6.93 -6.40
N MET A 152 -13.60 -7.89 -5.59
CA MET A 152 -14.99 -7.99 -5.19
C MET A 152 -15.43 -6.78 -4.34
N ALA A 153 -14.58 -6.29 -3.44
CA ALA A 153 -14.85 -5.08 -2.67
C ALA A 153 -14.99 -3.85 -3.57
N VAL A 154 -14.12 -3.67 -4.57
CA VAL A 154 -14.22 -2.58 -5.56
C VAL A 154 -15.47 -2.73 -6.43
N LEU A 155 -15.79 -3.93 -6.91
CA LEU A 155 -17.00 -4.17 -7.71
C LEU A 155 -18.30 -3.84 -6.96
N ILE A 156 -18.29 -3.91 -5.63
CA ILE A 156 -19.44 -3.55 -4.78
C ILE A 156 -19.39 -2.05 -4.41
N LEU A 157 -18.25 -1.58 -3.91
CA LEU A 157 -18.13 -0.26 -3.29
C LEU A 157 -17.88 0.87 -4.28
N LEU A 158 -17.26 0.63 -5.43
CA LEU A 158 -17.04 1.68 -6.43
C LEU A 158 -18.36 2.15 -7.08
N PRO A 159 -19.27 1.27 -7.55
CA PRO A 159 -20.57 1.72 -8.02
C PRO A 159 -21.37 2.45 -6.93
N LEU A 160 -21.36 1.92 -5.70
CA LEU A 160 -21.99 2.57 -4.56
C LEU A 160 -21.42 3.98 -4.34
N GLU A 161 -20.10 4.13 -4.41
CA GLU A 161 -19.44 5.41 -4.29
C GLU A 161 -19.84 6.37 -5.41
N ILE A 162 -19.86 5.92 -6.67
CA ILE A 162 -20.25 6.75 -7.82
C ILE A 162 -21.70 7.24 -7.69
N PHE A 163 -22.62 6.40 -7.23
CA PHE A 163 -24.04 6.76 -7.13
C PHE A 163 -24.39 7.57 -5.88
N THR A 164 -23.77 7.26 -4.74
CA THR A 164 -24.19 7.82 -3.45
C THR A 164 -23.12 8.66 -2.76
N GLY A 165 -21.85 8.53 -3.14
CA GLY A 165 -20.71 9.08 -2.42
C GLY A 165 -20.59 8.51 -1.01
N TYR A 166 -20.93 7.22 -0.81
CA TYR A 166 -21.03 6.61 0.51
C TYR A 166 -19.74 6.73 1.33
N LEU A 167 -18.60 6.38 0.75
CA LEU A 167 -17.31 6.43 1.42
C LEU A 167 -16.88 7.87 1.63
N GLN A 168 -16.95 8.73 0.61
CA GLN A 168 -16.57 10.14 0.74
C GLN A 168 -17.42 10.83 1.81
N LYS A 169 -18.75 10.75 1.75
CA LYS A 169 -19.65 11.43 2.71
C LYS A 169 -19.48 10.92 4.13
N SER A 170 -19.34 9.60 4.29
CA SER A 170 -19.13 9.00 5.63
C SER A 170 -17.78 9.39 6.21
N ALA A 171 -16.74 9.43 5.37
CA ALA A 171 -15.41 9.87 5.78
C ALA A 171 -15.38 11.36 6.15
N THR A 172 -16.04 12.22 5.37
CA THR A 172 -16.16 13.66 5.67
C THR A 172 -16.87 13.86 7.00
N ALA A 173 -18.03 13.23 7.21
CA ALA A 173 -18.77 13.32 8.46
C ALA A 173 -17.93 12.88 9.67
N LEU A 174 -17.15 11.80 9.53
CA LEU A 174 -16.25 11.34 10.58
C LEU A 174 -15.07 12.30 10.79
N SER A 175 -14.52 12.86 9.72
CA SER A 175 -13.44 13.86 9.81
C SER A 175 -13.89 15.12 10.54
N ASP A 176 -15.12 15.59 10.29
CA ASP A 176 -15.69 16.79 10.92
C ASP A 176 -15.84 16.59 12.43
N VAL A 177 -16.31 15.40 12.84
CA VAL A 177 -16.41 15.02 14.25
C VAL A 177 -15.04 14.99 14.91
N LEU A 178 -14.03 14.40 14.26
CA LEU A 178 -12.68 14.30 14.81
C LEU A 178 -11.98 15.66 14.90
N SER A 179 -12.19 16.54 13.93
CA SER A 179 -11.69 17.92 13.94
C SER A 179 -12.35 18.78 15.01
N GLY A 180 -13.63 18.53 15.32
CA GLY A 180 -14.36 19.24 16.39
C GLY A 180 -13.82 19.02 17.80
N PHE A 181 -13.05 17.95 18.04
CA PHE A 181 -12.38 17.68 19.33
C PHE A 181 -10.97 18.32 19.42
N GLY A 182 -10.42 18.80 18.30
CA GLY A 182 -9.06 19.34 18.17
C GLY A 182 -9.04 20.82 17.80
N GLY A 183 -9.73 21.65 18.58
CA GLY A 183 -9.75 23.11 18.39
C GLY A 183 -8.44 23.77 18.82
N ALA A 184 -7.44 23.79 17.93
CA ALA A 184 -6.40 24.83 17.91
C ALA A 184 -5.76 24.85 16.53
N GLU A 185 -5.78 26.01 15.85
CA GLU A 185 -4.86 26.30 14.76
C GLU A 185 -3.44 26.31 15.34
N TYR A 186 -2.78 25.15 15.29
CA TYR A 186 -1.41 24.98 15.72
C TYR A 186 -0.50 25.29 14.53
N GLU A 187 0.20 26.43 14.55
CA GLU A 187 1.37 26.62 13.68
C GLU A 187 2.43 25.60 14.08
N SER A 188 2.47 24.50 13.35
CA SER A 188 3.33 23.39 13.69
C SER A 188 4.80 23.74 13.47
N PRO A 189 5.70 23.57 14.46
CA PRO A 189 7.15 23.63 14.27
C PRO A 189 7.65 22.71 13.15
N ILE A 190 6.86 21.68 12.83
CA ILE A 190 7.09 20.76 11.72
C ILE A 190 6.99 21.49 10.37
N LYS A 191 6.06 22.44 10.21
CA LYS A 191 5.89 23.20 8.96
C LYS A 191 7.10 24.07 8.64
N VAL A 192 7.69 24.70 9.66
CA VAL A 192 8.95 25.46 9.54
C VAL A 192 10.09 24.52 9.15
N ALA A 193 10.19 23.36 9.80
CA ALA A 193 11.21 22.36 9.47
C ALA A 193 11.06 21.85 8.02
N ILE A 194 9.85 21.50 7.59
CA ILE A 194 9.55 21.03 6.23
C ILE A 194 9.99 22.06 5.18
N LYS A 195 9.63 23.34 5.38
CA LYS A 195 10.05 24.43 4.49
C LYS A 195 11.58 24.57 4.47
N ALA A 196 12.22 24.51 5.63
CA ALA A 196 13.68 24.58 5.72
C ALA A 196 14.38 23.43 4.98
N GLY A 197 13.76 22.24 4.92
CA GLY A 197 14.25 21.13 4.12
C GLY A 197 14.02 21.27 2.61
N GLY A 198 12.96 21.97 2.19
CA GLY A 198 12.59 22.12 0.78
C GLY A 198 13.35 23.22 0.05
N VAL A 199 13.60 24.35 0.72
CA VAL A 199 14.29 25.52 0.13
C VAL A 199 15.63 25.18 -0.53
N PRO A 200 16.53 24.35 0.07
CA PRO A 200 17.77 23.97 -0.58
C PRO A 200 17.58 23.21 -1.90
N ILE A 201 16.50 22.43 -2.02
CA ILE A 201 16.18 21.67 -3.23
C ILE A 201 15.71 22.64 -4.33
N GLU A 202 14.84 23.59 -3.99
CA GLU A 202 14.35 24.62 -4.90
C GLU A 202 15.51 25.47 -5.45
N VAL A 203 16.36 26.00 -4.56
CA VAL A 203 17.53 26.82 -4.93
C VAL A 203 18.51 26.04 -5.82
N ALA A 204 18.74 24.76 -5.53
CA ALA A 204 19.62 23.92 -6.35
C ALA A 204 19.05 23.70 -7.76
N LEU A 205 17.73 23.50 -7.88
CA LEU A 205 17.07 23.35 -9.18
C LEU A 205 17.06 24.66 -9.97
N GLU A 206 16.80 25.79 -9.32
CA GLU A 206 16.90 27.12 -9.94
C GLU A 206 18.31 27.42 -10.48
N ALA A 207 19.35 26.96 -9.79
CA ALA A 207 20.73 27.12 -10.24
C ALA A 207 21.10 26.19 -11.43
N LEU A 208 20.45 25.04 -11.55
CA LEU A 208 20.77 24.01 -12.55
C LEU A 208 19.90 24.08 -13.81
N LEU A 209 18.68 24.59 -13.72
CA LEU A 209 17.69 24.52 -14.79
C LEU A 209 17.42 25.91 -15.39
N PRO A 210 17.35 26.03 -16.72
CA PRO A 210 17.38 27.33 -17.39
C PRO A 210 16.02 28.05 -17.46
N SER A 211 14.92 27.42 -17.06
CA SER A 211 13.58 28.01 -17.15
C SER A 211 12.71 27.68 -15.94
N GLU A 212 11.81 28.58 -15.57
CA GLU A 212 10.89 28.41 -14.43
C GLU A 212 10.02 27.16 -14.59
N ARG A 213 9.55 26.87 -15.81
CA ARG A 213 8.84 25.61 -16.11
C ARG A 213 9.72 24.38 -15.92
N ALA A 214 10.99 24.44 -16.30
CA ALA A 214 11.91 23.32 -16.07
C ALA A 214 12.18 23.12 -14.58
N VAL A 215 12.34 24.20 -13.81
CA VAL A 215 12.45 24.15 -12.34
C VAL A 215 11.21 23.52 -11.72
N ALA A 216 10.01 23.92 -12.16
CA ALA A 216 8.74 23.37 -11.72
C ALA A 216 8.65 21.85 -11.94
N VAL A 217 8.92 21.40 -13.18
CA VAL A 217 8.95 19.97 -13.55
C VAL A 217 10.04 19.23 -12.77
N GLY A 218 11.23 19.81 -12.64
CA GLY A 218 12.34 19.26 -11.87
C GLY A 218 11.98 19.07 -10.40
N LEU A 219 11.28 20.04 -9.81
CA LEU A 219 10.84 20.00 -8.42
C LEU A 219 9.79 18.91 -8.21
N ILE A 220 8.84 18.73 -9.14
CA ILE A 220 7.90 17.60 -9.13
C ILE A 220 8.66 16.27 -9.16
N ILE A 221 9.59 16.11 -10.10
CA ILE A 221 10.33 14.85 -10.30
C ILE A 221 11.18 14.51 -9.07
N VAL A 222 11.97 15.47 -8.57
CA VAL A 222 12.83 15.27 -7.39
C VAL A 222 11.98 14.98 -6.16
N SER A 223 10.88 15.71 -5.98
CA SER A 223 9.96 15.50 -4.86
C SER A 223 9.28 14.15 -4.90
N ALA A 224 8.77 13.72 -6.06
CA ALA A 224 8.20 12.40 -6.27
C ALA A 224 9.23 11.29 -6.03
N ALA A 225 10.46 11.46 -6.51
CA ALA A 225 11.56 10.52 -6.28
C ALA A 225 11.94 10.45 -4.79
N MET A 226 11.99 11.59 -4.09
CA MET A 226 12.29 11.63 -2.67
C MET A 226 11.18 10.99 -1.82
N ILE A 227 9.90 11.27 -2.12
CA ILE A 227 8.74 10.58 -1.54
C ILE A 227 8.89 9.08 -1.73
N PHE A 228 9.16 8.63 -2.95
CA PHE A 228 9.31 7.22 -3.27
C PHE A 228 10.46 6.56 -2.50
N VAL A 229 11.66 7.15 -2.53
CA VAL A 229 12.87 6.60 -1.89
C VAL A 229 12.72 6.54 -0.38
N THR A 230 12.21 7.59 0.25
CA THR A 230 12.02 7.66 1.70
C THR A 230 11.03 6.60 2.16
N LEU A 231 9.92 6.47 1.46
CA LEU A 231 8.88 5.50 1.77
C LEU A 231 9.33 4.04 1.56
N VAL A 232 10.06 3.74 0.48
CA VAL A 232 10.70 2.42 0.29
C VAL A 232 11.72 2.14 1.41
N SER A 233 12.49 3.14 1.82
CA SER A 233 13.48 2.99 2.89
C SER A 233 12.83 2.72 4.25
N ILE A 234 11.72 3.37 4.57
CA ILE A 234 10.92 3.09 5.79
C ILE A 234 10.52 1.62 5.80
N VAL A 235 9.96 1.12 4.69
CA VAL A 235 9.55 -0.29 4.55
C VAL A 235 10.75 -1.24 4.73
N ARG A 236 11.91 -0.94 4.13
CA ARG A 236 13.13 -1.76 4.27
C ARG A 236 13.64 -1.82 5.71
N VAL A 237 13.70 -0.68 6.41
CA VAL A 237 14.17 -0.60 7.81
C VAL A 237 13.23 -1.40 8.73
N MET A 238 11.92 -1.34 8.49
CA MET A 238 10.95 -2.09 9.28
C MET A 238 10.98 -3.60 8.98
N ARG A 239 11.22 -3.98 7.72
CA ARG A 239 11.31 -5.38 7.29
C ARG A 239 12.46 -6.14 7.97
N ALA A 240 13.58 -5.47 8.24
CA ALA A 240 14.78 -6.11 8.80
C ALA A 240 14.62 -6.64 10.24
N SER A 241 13.58 -6.22 10.98
CA SER A 241 13.44 -6.56 12.39
C SER A 241 12.33 -7.55 12.75
N MET A 242 11.35 -7.81 11.89
CA MET A 242 10.12 -8.49 12.32
C MET A 242 9.98 -9.96 11.90
N GLN A 243 10.91 -10.50 11.10
CA GLN A 243 10.73 -11.84 10.51
C GLN A 243 10.54 -12.95 11.57
N LYS A 244 11.35 -12.94 12.65
CA LYS A 244 11.26 -13.95 13.73
C LYS A 244 10.03 -13.80 14.64
N ARG A 245 9.48 -12.59 14.80
CA ARG A 245 8.30 -12.34 15.66
C ARG A 245 6.98 -12.71 14.96
N MET A 246 6.96 -12.62 13.62
CA MET A 246 5.77 -12.94 12.81
C MET A 246 5.51 -14.44 12.72
N GLU A 247 6.55 -15.27 12.64
CA GLU A 247 6.41 -16.72 12.64
C GLU A 247 5.73 -17.23 13.93
N VAL A 248 6.06 -16.62 15.08
CA VAL A 248 5.44 -16.89 16.38
C VAL A 248 4.00 -16.38 16.47
N LEU A 249 3.68 -15.25 15.83
CA LEU A 249 2.33 -14.67 15.86
C LEU A 249 1.36 -15.38 14.91
N VAL A 250 1.82 -15.74 13.70
CA VAL A 250 1.03 -16.53 12.75
C VAL A 250 0.76 -17.92 13.32
N SER A 251 1.76 -18.57 13.95
CA SER A 251 1.55 -19.87 14.59
C SER A 251 0.56 -19.84 15.76
N ARG A 252 0.43 -18.71 16.48
CA ARG A 252 -0.60 -18.51 17.52
C ARG A 252 -1.98 -18.15 16.96
N ALA A 253 -2.06 -17.52 15.79
CA ALA A 253 -3.32 -17.20 15.12
C ALA A 253 -4.04 -18.45 14.58
N LEU A 254 -3.30 -19.54 14.33
CA LEU A 254 -3.79 -20.76 13.68
C LEU A 254 -4.94 -21.49 14.42
N ALA A 255 -5.24 -21.14 15.68
CA ALA A 255 -6.04 -22.01 16.56
C ALA A 255 -7.29 -21.39 17.21
N ARG A 256 -7.61 -20.10 17.02
CA ARG A 256 -8.74 -19.50 17.74
C ARG A 256 -9.46 -18.51 16.83
N ASN A 257 -10.76 -18.76 16.57
CA ASN A 257 -11.79 -17.92 15.96
C ASN A 257 -11.36 -16.92 14.85
N ALA A 258 -12.09 -16.90 13.72
CA ALA A 258 -11.86 -15.98 12.60
C ALA A 258 -11.62 -14.50 12.98
N TRP A 259 -12.35 -13.98 13.97
CA TRP A 259 -12.19 -12.61 14.46
C TRP A 259 -10.86 -12.35 15.17
N ILE A 260 -10.34 -13.35 15.88
CA ILE A 260 -9.01 -13.27 16.50
C ILE A 260 -7.94 -13.30 15.41
N ALA A 261 -8.12 -14.09 14.36
CA ALA A 261 -7.21 -14.08 13.21
C ALA A 261 -7.19 -12.72 12.50
N ILE A 262 -8.34 -12.06 12.33
CA ILE A 262 -8.41 -10.66 11.85
C ILE A 262 -7.67 -9.72 12.80
N ALA A 263 -7.92 -9.80 14.11
CA ALA A 263 -7.24 -8.95 15.09
C ALA A 263 -5.72 -9.14 15.08
N VAL A 264 -5.24 -10.38 14.97
CA VAL A 264 -3.80 -10.68 14.83
C VAL A 264 -3.24 -10.08 13.55
N GLY A 265 -3.96 -10.16 12.43
CA GLY A 265 -3.57 -9.51 11.18
C GLY A 265 -3.43 -7.99 11.35
N ILE A 266 -4.42 -7.34 11.98
CA ILE A 266 -4.38 -5.88 12.26
C ILE A 266 -3.14 -5.55 13.09
N ILE A 267 -2.96 -6.22 14.23
CA ILE A 267 -1.84 -5.95 15.15
C ILE A 267 -0.51 -6.20 14.45
N ALA A 268 -0.36 -7.32 13.73
CA ALA A 268 0.84 -7.65 13.00
C ALA A 268 1.19 -6.58 11.97
N THR A 269 0.22 -6.13 11.18
CA THR A 269 0.45 -5.10 10.18
C THR A 269 0.67 -3.72 10.79
N VAL A 270 -0.01 -3.33 11.87
CA VAL A 270 0.28 -2.06 12.56
C VAL A 270 1.70 -2.07 13.14
N MET A 271 2.16 -3.18 13.70
CA MET A 271 3.55 -3.26 14.20
C MET A 271 4.59 -3.22 13.07
N VAL A 272 4.28 -3.81 11.92
CA VAL A 272 5.20 -3.92 10.76
C VAL A 272 5.07 -2.75 9.78
N GLN A 273 3.97 -2.02 9.84
CA GLN A 273 3.54 -0.97 8.92
C GLN A 273 3.44 -1.41 7.44
N SER A 274 3.35 -2.72 7.20
CA SER A 274 3.25 -3.29 5.84
C SER A 274 2.42 -4.57 5.86
N SER A 275 1.25 -4.51 5.21
CA SER A 275 0.41 -5.69 5.01
C SER A 275 1.09 -6.72 4.13
N SER A 276 1.83 -6.29 3.09
CA SER A 276 2.53 -7.20 2.18
C SER A 276 3.56 -8.08 2.91
N ILE A 277 4.25 -7.57 3.94
CA ILE A 277 5.12 -8.40 4.78
C ILE A 277 4.31 -9.43 5.56
N THR A 278 3.22 -9.02 6.21
CA THR A 278 2.35 -9.93 6.98
C THR A 278 1.76 -11.03 6.08
N THR A 279 1.26 -10.67 4.90
CA THR A 279 0.62 -11.61 3.98
C THR A 279 1.61 -12.46 3.20
N SER A 280 2.77 -11.91 2.79
CA SER A 280 3.80 -12.67 2.05
C SER A 280 4.46 -13.73 2.92
N LEU A 281 4.50 -13.59 4.25
CA LEU A 281 4.97 -14.64 5.15
C LEU A 281 4.05 -15.87 5.19
N MET A 282 2.76 -15.67 4.91
CA MET A 282 1.79 -16.77 4.86
C MET A 282 1.94 -17.63 3.61
N VAL A 283 2.45 -17.05 2.51
CA VAL A 283 2.65 -17.74 1.23
C VAL A 283 3.58 -18.96 1.35
N PRO A 284 4.81 -18.87 1.90
CA PRO A 284 5.68 -20.04 2.06
C PRO A 284 5.16 -21.02 3.11
N LEU A 285 4.47 -20.55 4.17
CA LEU A 285 3.83 -21.44 5.16
C LEU A 285 2.70 -22.27 4.54
N ALA A 286 1.92 -21.66 3.64
CA ALA A 286 0.93 -22.36 2.85
C ALA A 286 1.58 -23.32 1.85
N GLY A 287 2.65 -22.89 1.18
CA GLY A 287 3.49 -23.73 0.33
C GLY A 287 3.96 -24.99 1.07
N ALA A 288 4.46 -24.84 2.30
CA ALA A 288 4.88 -25.95 3.17
C ALA A 288 3.72 -26.80 3.73
N GLY A 289 2.46 -26.38 3.54
CA GLY A 289 1.27 -27.09 4.05
C GLY A 289 0.96 -26.83 5.53
N VAL A 290 1.68 -25.92 6.18
CA VAL A 290 1.48 -25.54 7.60
C VAL A 290 0.22 -24.69 7.77
N LEU A 291 -0.14 -23.91 6.74
CA LEU A 291 -1.25 -22.96 6.76
C LEU A 291 -2.24 -23.25 5.63
N THR A 292 -3.53 -23.36 5.96
CA THR A 292 -4.59 -23.52 4.97
C THR A 292 -5.12 -22.18 4.48
N LEU A 293 -5.75 -22.16 3.29
CA LEU A 293 -6.40 -20.98 2.75
C LEU A 293 -7.44 -20.36 3.71
N SER A 294 -8.25 -21.21 4.34
CA SER A 294 -9.30 -20.77 5.24
C SER A 294 -8.76 -20.13 6.52
N GLN A 295 -7.56 -20.53 6.96
CA GLN A 295 -6.86 -19.91 8.09
C GLN A 295 -6.14 -18.61 7.68
N ALA A 296 -5.56 -18.58 6.48
CA ALA A 296 -4.85 -17.41 5.97
C ALA A 296 -5.80 -16.23 5.67
N PHE A 297 -6.98 -16.51 5.11
CA PHE A 297 -7.90 -15.47 4.64
C PHE A 297 -8.29 -14.42 5.71
N PRO A 298 -8.76 -14.77 6.93
CA PRO A 298 -9.05 -13.77 7.96
C PRO A 298 -7.80 -12.98 8.40
N VAL A 299 -6.62 -13.60 8.44
CA VAL A 299 -5.37 -12.89 8.76
C VAL A 299 -5.05 -11.85 7.67
N THR A 300 -5.25 -12.21 6.39
CA THR A 300 -5.12 -11.28 5.26
C THR A 300 -6.07 -10.10 5.38
N LEU A 301 -7.33 -10.31 5.75
CA LEU A 301 -8.29 -9.23 5.97
C LEU A 301 -7.87 -8.29 7.10
N GLY A 302 -7.39 -8.89 8.19
CA GLY A 302 -6.81 -8.14 9.30
C GLY A 302 -5.60 -7.30 8.87
N ALA A 303 -4.71 -7.88 8.09
CA ALA A 303 -3.55 -7.17 7.55
C ALA A 303 -3.96 -5.99 6.67
N ASN A 304 -4.98 -6.18 5.82
CA ASN A 304 -5.51 -5.11 4.96
C ASN A 304 -6.07 -3.93 5.78
N LEU A 305 -6.85 -4.24 6.83
CA LEU A 305 -7.32 -3.24 7.79
C LEU A 305 -6.17 -2.54 8.51
N GLY A 306 -5.15 -3.28 8.94
CA GLY A 306 -3.99 -2.72 9.65
C GLY A 306 -3.21 -1.69 8.82
N THR A 307 -3.13 -1.86 7.50
CA THR A 307 -2.43 -0.91 6.62
C THR A 307 -3.05 0.49 6.62
N THR A 308 -4.35 0.61 6.91
CA THR A 308 -5.06 1.89 6.94
C THR A 308 -4.52 2.86 8.01
N VAL A 309 -3.87 2.33 9.06
CA VAL A 309 -3.23 3.15 10.10
C VAL A 309 -2.09 3.99 9.53
N THR A 310 -1.38 3.52 8.51
CA THR A 310 -0.29 4.30 7.87
C THR A 310 -0.81 5.59 7.25
N ALA A 311 -1.94 5.51 6.54
CA ALA A 311 -2.60 6.66 5.92
C ALA A 311 -3.15 7.63 6.98
N LEU A 312 -3.71 7.12 8.09
CA LEU A 312 -4.16 7.94 9.21
C LEU A 312 -3.00 8.70 9.86
N LEU A 313 -1.85 8.05 10.06
CA LEU A 313 -0.65 8.72 10.57
C LEU A 313 -0.13 9.79 9.59
N ALA A 314 -0.16 9.53 8.28
CA ALA A 314 0.21 10.51 7.26
C ALA A 314 -0.72 11.73 7.28
N ALA A 315 -2.03 11.52 7.45
CA ALA A 315 -3.00 12.60 7.57
C ALA A 315 -2.80 13.43 8.85
N LEU A 316 -2.52 12.79 9.99
CA LEU A 316 -2.22 13.48 11.25
C LEU A 316 -0.91 14.28 11.21
N ALA A 317 0.01 13.91 10.32
CA ALA A 317 1.25 14.64 10.11
C ALA A 317 1.08 15.87 9.19
N ALA A 318 -0.04 15.96 8.45
CA ALA A 318 -0.34 17.12 7.63
C ALA A 318 -0.78 18.30 8.49
N THR A 319 -0.20 19.48 8.26
CA THR A 319 -0.41 20.69 9.08
C THR A 319 -0.88 21.89 8.24
N ASP A 320 -1.35 21.62 7.03
CA ASP A 320 -1.78 22.62 6.07
C ASP A 320 -3.30 22.84 6.10
N GLN A 321 -3.75 23.89 5.41
CA GLN A 321 -5.16 24.25 5.28
C GLN A 321 -6.06 23.10 4.79
N ASN A 322 -5.48 22.14 4.04
CA ASN A 322 -6.17 20.97 3.51
C ASN A 322 -5.95 19.69 4.34
N ALA A 323 -5.40 19.78 5.56
CA ALA A 323 -5.16 18.62 6.43
C ALA A 323 -6.43 17.80 6.68
N GLN A 324 -7.60 18.46 6.77
CA GLN A 324 -8.90 17.78 6.89
C GLN A 324 -9.27 16.96 5.66
N ALA A 325 -8.93 17.42 4.45
CA ALA A 325 -9.12 16.66 3.21
C ALA A 325 -8.22 15.42 3.18
N GLY A 326 -6.97 15.56 3.64
CA GLY A 326 -6.06 14.43 3.85
C GLY A 326 -6.61 13.40 4.84
N LEU A 327 -7.13 13.86 5.99
CA LEU A 327 -7.78 13.02 6.98
C LEU A 327 -9.02 12.31 6.40
N THR A 328 -9.83 13.03 5.62
CA THR A 328 -10.98 12.44 4.91
C THR A 328 -10.52 11.27 4.05
N ILE A 329 -9.46 11.41 3.26
CA ILE A 329 -8.97 10.31 2.42
C ILE A 329 -8.37 9.15 3.22
N ALA A 330 -7.67 9.44 4.32
CA ALA A 330 -7.23 8.39 5.22
C ALA A 330 -8.41 7.60 5.83
N LEU A 331 -9.51 8.28 6.14
CA LEU A 331 -10.75 7.66 6.62
C LEU A 331 -11.50 6.92 5.51
N VAL A 332 -11.50 7.42 4.27
CA VAL A 332 -12.00 6.67 3.10
C VAL A 332 -11.26 5.34 2.99
N HIS A 333 -9.93 5.35 3.14
CA HIS A 333 -9.13 4.12 3.09
C HIS A 333 -9.52 3.12 4.20
N LEU A 334 -9.73 3.60 5.42
CA LEU A 334 -10.24 2.79 6.53
C LEU A 334 -11.63 2.23 6.24
N LEU A 335 -12.57 3.09 5.84
CA LEU A 335 -13.97 2.73 5.60
C LEU A 335 -14.13 1.79 4.40
N PHE A 336 -13.34 1.94 3.35
CA PHE A 336 -13.31 1.01 2.22
C PHE A 336 -12.95 -0.40 2.68
N ASN A 337 -11.85 -0.55 3.42
CA ASN A 337 -11.39 -1.85 3.91
C ASN A 337 -12.34 -2.46 4.95
N LEU A 338 -12.88 -1.63 5.86
CA LEU A 338 -13.83 -2.07 6.86
C LEU A 338 -15.15 -2.51 6.22
N SER A 339 -15.71 -1.70 5.32
CA SER A 339 -16.96 -2.02 4.61
C SER A 339 -16.78 -3.28 3.77
N GLY A 340 -15.68 -3.40 3.01
CA GLY A 340 -15.38 -4.61 2.25
C GLY A 340 -15.29 -5.85 3.15
N THR A 341 -14.60 -5.75 4.29
CA THR A 341 -14.49 -6.85 5.25
C THR A 341 -15.86 -7.25 5.81
N VAL A 342 -16.67 -6.29 6.25
CA VAL A 342 -17.99 -6.52 6.86
C VAL A 342 -19.02 -7.04 5.87
N LEU A 343 -18.97 -6.60 4.60
CA LEU A 343 -19.89 -7.05 3.56
C LEU A 343 -19.54 -8.46 3.06
N ILE A 344 -18.25 -8.78 2.96
CA ILE A 344 -17.80 -10.00 2.29
C ILE A 344 -17.60 -11.16 3.27
N TYR A 345 -16.99 -10.91 4.42
CA TYR A 345 -16.46 -12.00 5.25
C TYR A 345 -17.48 -12.67 6.18
N PRO A 346 -18.38 -11.96 6.90
CA PRO A 346 -19.32 -12.57 7.84
C PRO A 346 -20.30 -13.56 7.19
N PHE A 347 -20.74 -13.26 5.97
CA PHE A 347 -21.73 -14.04 5.24
C PHE A 347 -21.06 -15.20 4.51
N GLU A 348 -21.38 -16.45 4.91
CA GLU A 348 -20.71 -17.62 4.37
C GLU A 348 -20.79 -17.81 2.84
N PRO A 349 -21.95 -17.60 2.19
CA PRO A 349 -22.01 -17.70 0.74
C PRO A 349 -21.08 -16.72 0.04
N ILE A 350 -20.97 -15.49 0.55
CA ILE A 350 -20.15 -14.42 -0.02
C ILE A 350 -18.67 -14.68 0.25
N ARG A 351 -18.31 -15.05 1.49
CA ARG A 351 -16.92 -15.34 1.88
C ARG A 351 -16.32 -16.50 1.08
N ARG A 352 -17.15 -17.46 0.65
CA ARG A 352 -16.73 -18.60 -0.18
C ARG A 352 -16.33 -18.19 -1.60
N ILE A 353 -16.81 -17.06 -2.13
CA ILE A 353 -16.52 -16.63 -3.50
C ILE A 353 -15.02 -16.35 -3.70
N PRO A 354 -14.34 -15.48 -2.92
CA PRO A 354 -12.90 -15.26 -3.09
C PRO A 354 -12.07 -16.52 -2.89
N MET A 355 -12.45 -17.36 -1.92
CA MET A 355 -11.75 -18.62 -1.65
C MET A 355 -11.90 -19.64 -2.78
N PHE A 356 -13.09 -19.73 -3.38
CA PHE A 356 -13.35 -20.60 -4.52
C PHE A 356 -12.54 -20.14 -5.74
N LEU A 357 -12.64 -18.85 -6.09
CA LEU A 357 -11.92 -18.28 -7.22
C LEU A 357 -10.40 -18.44 -7.08
N ALA A 358 -9.85 -18.22 -5.87
CA ALA A 358 -8.43 -18.42 -5.59
C ALA A 358 -7.98 -19.88 -5.77
N ARG A 359 -8.79 -20.85 -5.33
CA ARG A 359 -8.49 -22.28 -5.53
C ARG A 359 -8.54 -22.65 -7.00
N THR A 360 -9.60 -22.25 -7.70
CA THR A 360 -9.77 -22.53 -9.13
C THR A 360 -8.64 -21.92 -9.95
N LEU A 361 -8.27 -20.67 -9.67
CA LEU A 361 -7.14 -20.02 -10.33
C LEU A 361 -5.83 -20.76 -10.05
N ALA A 362 -5.57 -21.17 -8.81
CA ALA A 362 -4.39 -21.95 -8.48
C ALA A 362 -4.36 -23.31 -9.20
N ASP A 363 -5.49 -24.02 -9.29
CA ASP A 363 -5.59 -25.29 -10.01
C ASP A 363 -5.31 -25.12 -11.52
N VAL A 364 -5.73 -24.01 -12.12
CA VAL A 364 -5.43 -23.65 -13.51
C VAL A 364 -3.94 -23.26 -13.67
N ALA A 365 -3.42 -22.44 -12.77
CA ALA A 365 -2.04 -21.96 -12.78
C ALA A 365 -1.01 -23.10 -12.66
N VAL A 366 -1.33 -24.17 -11.93
CA VAL A 366 -0.49 -25.38 -11.81
C VAL A 366 -0.38 -26.13 -13.15
N ARG A 367 -1.40 -26.04 -14.02
CA ARG A 367 -1.39 -26.70 -15.35
C ARG A 367 -0.52 -25.96 -16.35
N SER A 368 -0.41 -24.63 -16.23
CA SER A 368 0.41 -23.82 -17.12
C SER A 368 1.01 -22.62 -16.38
N LYS A 369 2.34 -22.60 -16.29
CA LYS A 369 3.11 -21.47 -15.75
C LYS A 369 2.86 -20.18 -16.52
N VAL A 370 2.60 -20.29 -17.83
CA VAL A 370 2.28 -19.15 -18.69
C VAL A 370 0.96 -18.53 -18.28
N LEU A 371 -0.05 -19.32 -17.90
CA LEU A 371 -1.33 -18.79 -17.41
C LEU A 371 -1.15 -18.04 -16.08
N ALA A 372 -0.29 -18.53 -15.19
CA ALA A 372 0.03 -17.85 -13.95
C ALA A 372 0.68 -16.48 -14.21
N ILE A 373 1.68 -16.41 -15.10
CA ILE A 373 2.35 -15.16 -15.47
C ILE A 373 1.39 -14.22 -16.21
N ALA A 374 0.59 -14.75 -17.15
CA ALA A 374 -0.39 -13.98 -17.90
C ALA A 374 -1.47 -13.38 -16.99
N TYR A 375 -1.89 -14.09 -15.94
CA TYR A 375 -2.78 -13.54 -14.92
C TYR A 375 -2.16 -12.33 -14.22
N VAL A 376 -0.92 -12.44 -13.73
CA VAL A 376 -0.24 -11.32 -13.05
C VAL A 376 -0.04 -10.13 -13.98
N MET A 377 0.53 -10.37 -15.16
CA MET A 377 0.80 -9.31 -16.13
C MET A 377 -0.50 -8.68 -16.65
N GLY A 378 -1.52 -9.50 -16.87
CA GLY A 378 -2.85 -9.07 -17.31
C GLY A 378 -3.52 -8.18 -16.27
N LEU A 379 -3.64 -8.68 -15.04
CA LEU A 379 -4.43 -8.05 -13.99
C LEU A 379 -3.82 -6.75 -13.47
N PHE A 380 -2.50 -6.71 -13.27
CA PHE A 380 -1.84 -5.58 -12.60
C PHE A 380 -1.21 -4.56 -13.55
N TYR A 381 -0.99 -4.93 -14.83
CA TYR A 381 -0.32 -4.04 -15.80
C TYR A 381 -1.15 -3.85 -17.07
N ALA A 382 -1.47 -4.93 -17.79
CA ALA A 382 -2.10 -4.82 -19.11
C ALA A 382 -3.51 -4.23 -19.04
N VAL A 383 -4.38 -4.75 -18.17
CA VAL A 383 -5.74 -4.22 -17.99
C VAL A 383 -5.70 -2.76 -17.55
N PRO A 384 -4.93 -2.36 -16.53
CA PRO A 384 -4.85 -0.95 -16.15
C PRO A 384 -4.31 -0.01 -17.22
N ILE A 385 -3.26 -0.42 -17.94
CA ILE A 385 -2.69 0.40 -19.02
C ILE A 385 -3.68 0.54 -20.17
N VAL A 386 -4.26 -0.57 -20.63
CA VAL A 386 -5.21 -0.55 -21.76
C VAL A 386 -6.45 0.26 -21.39
N PHE A 387 -7.03 0.08 -20.20
CA PHE A 387 -8.15 0.90 -19.77
C PHE A 387 -7.77 2.38 -19.70
N ALA A 388 -6.64 2.72 -19.06
CA ALA A 388 -6.19 4.11 -18.97
C ALA A 388 -5.93 4.76 -20.35
N MET A 389 -5.54 3.99 -21.36
CA MET A 389 -5.36 4.47 -22.73
C MET A 389 -6.67 4.60 -23.52
N LEU A 390 -7.67 3.78 -23.22
CA LEU A 390 -8.96 3.79 -23.93
C LEU A 390 -9.95 4.83 -23.39
N THR A 391 -9.74 5.33 -22.17
CA THR A 391 -10.59 6.35 -21.54
C THR A 391 -10.02 7.78 -21.58
N GLN A 392 -8.85 7.97 -22.22
CA GLN A 392 -8.35 9.30 -22.64
C GLN A 392 -8.95 9.66 -23.99
#